data_AF-A0A2R6S4Y2-F1
#
_entry.id   AF-A0A2R6S4Y2-F1
#
_cell.length_a   1.000
_cell.length_b   1.000
_cell.length_c   1.000
_cell.angle_alpha   90.00
_cell.angle_beta   90.00
_cell.angle_gamma   90.00
#
_symmetry.space_group_name_H-M   'P 1'
#
loop_
_entity.id
_entity.type
_entity.pdbx_description
1 polymer ?
#
loop_
_entity_poly.entity_id
_entity_poly.type
_entity_poly.pdbx_seq_one_letter_code
_entity_poly.pdbx_strand_id
1 'polypeptide(L)'
;MTFPLPDNTSLDEKLAAFDSVPLFMKSLPEEGLSDPVVSALQSLAYEGTPDEIAQNFKEQGNEYFKGKRYREALGFYAQGIDAKPTDPVLREALLCNRAACNLELSEISPQPDPSTLR
;
A
#
# COMPACT_ATOMS: atom_id res chain seq x y z
N MET A 1 14.59 -42.74 44.24
CA MET A 1 14.61 -41.29 43.99
C MET A 1 13.75 -41.04 42.75
N THR A 2 12.52 -40.55 42.94
CA THR A 2 11.60 -40.23 41.84
C THR A 2 11.78 -38.77 41.47
N PHE A 3 12.19 -38.48 40.23
CA PHE A 3 12.32 -37.13 39.72
C PHE A 3 10.92 -36.57 39.40
N PRO A 4 10.56 -35.34 39.83
CA PRO A 4 9.32 -34.71 39.39
C PRO A 4 9.43 -34.33 37.91
N LEU A 5 8.41 -34.68 37.11
CA LEU A 5 8.32 -34.20 35.73
C LEU A 5 8.03 -32.69 35.74
N PRO A 6 8.63 -31.90 34.84
CA PRO A 6 8.31 -30.49 34.70
C PRO A 6 6.85 -30.33 34.25
N ASP A 7 6.11 -29.45 34.93
CA ASP A 7 4.73 -29.13 34.59
C ASP A 7 4.63 -28.59 33.16
N ASN A 8 3.89 -29.30 32.31
CA ASN A 8 3.46 -28.82 30.99
C ASN A 8 2.30 -27.83 31.12
N THR A 9 2.41 -26.83 32.01
CA THR A 9 1.64 -25.58 31.94
C THR A 9 2.19 -24.79 30.75
N SER A 10 1.98 -25.33 29.55
CA SER A 10 0.78 -25.20 28.72
C SER A 10 1.08 -24.03 27.82
N LEU A 11 1.68 -24.37 26.68
CA LEU A 11 1.99 -23.44 25.60
C LEU A 11 0.79 -22.55 25.28
N ASP A 12 -0.44 -23.01 25.53
CA ASP A 12 -1.68 -22.25 25.43
C ASP A 12 -1.72 -20.98 26.31
N GLU A 13 -1.19 -21.00 27.54
CA GLU A 13 -1.11 -19.77 28.37
C GLU A 13 -0.09 -18.76 27.79
N LYS A 14 1.01 -19.27 27.22
CA LYS A 14 2.02 -18.44 26.54
C LYS A 14 1.53 -17.92 25.19
N LEU A 15 0.69 -18.68 24.48
CA LEU A 15 0.01 -18.27 23.26
C LEU A 15 -1.07 -17.20 23.55
N ALA A 16 -1.83 -17.37 24.63
CA ALA A 16 -2.83 -16.37 25.05
C ALA A 16 -2.16 -15.05 25.47
N ALA A 17 -0.99 -15.12 26.13
CA ALA A 17 -0.19 -13.92 26.39
C ALA A 17 0.31 -13.25 25.10
N PHE A 18 0.57 -14.02 24.04
CA PHE A 18 0.92 -13.51 22.71
C PHE A 18 -0.22 -12.67 22.11
N ASP A 19 -1.49 -13.09 22.22
CA ASP A 19 -2.65 -12.31 21.76
C ASP A 19 -2.89 -11.01 22.57
N SER A 20 -2.20 -10.81 23.70
CA SER A 20 -2.26 -9.56 24.49
C SER A 20 -1.13 -8.59 24.17
N VAL A 21 -0.12 -9.03 23.43
CA VAL A 21 0.98 -8.17 22.98
C VAL A 21 0.51 -7.41 21.74
N PRO A 22 0.53 -6.07 21.74
CA PRO A 22 0.05 -5.27 20.60
C PRO A 22 0.72 -5.64 19.28
N LEU A 23 1.96 -6.14 19.34
CA LEU A 23 2.74 -6.62 18.20
C LEU A 23 2.18 -7.91 17.55
N PHE A 24 1.38 -8.69 18.28
CA PHE A 24 0.85 -9.98 17.84
C PHE A 24 -0.69 -10.09 17.92
N MET A 25 -1.38 -9.02 18.35
CA MET A 25 -2.85 -8.93 18.40
C MET A 25 -3.47 -9.06 17.01
N LYS A 26 -4.34 -10.06 16.81
CA LYS A 26 -4.97 -10.34 15.51
C LYS A 26 -6.17 -9.44 15.17
N SER A 27 -6.59 -8.57 16.10
CA SER A 27 -7.64 -7.57 15.89
C SER A 27 -7.46 -6.41 16.88
N LEU A 28 -7.52 -5.17 16.37
CA LEU A 28 -7.33 -3.94 17.13
C LEU A 28 -8.60 -3.61 17.96
N PRO A 29 -8.54 -3.41 19.28
CA PRO A 29 -9.62 -2.76 20.00
C PRO A 29 -9.68 -1.28 19.59
N GLU A 30 -10.85 -0.81 19.11
CA GLU A 30 -11.06 0.59 18.70
C GLU A 30 -10.90 1.60 19.85
N GLU A 31 -10.86 1.13 21.10
CA GLU A 31 -10.76 1.96 22.30
C GLU A 31 -9.33 1.97 22.85
N GLY A 32 -8.42 2.65 22.15
CA GLY A 32 -7.03 2.82 22.60
C GLY A 32 -6.18 3.81 21.80
N LEU A 33 -6.78 4.51 20.83
CA LEU A 33 -6.11 5.38 19.86
C LEU A 33 -5.43 6.64 20.46
N SER A 34 -5.55 6.86 21.77
CA SER A 34 -4.97 8.03 22.45
C SER A 34 -3.59 7.82 23.04
N ASP A 35 -3.08 6.57 23.09
CA ASP A 35 -1.77 6.30 23.70
C ASP A 35 -0.63 6.51 22.68
N PRO A 36 0.29 7.47 22.88
CA PRO A 36 1.35 7.79 21.92
C PRO A 36 2.31 6.63 21.66
N VAL A 37 2.42 5.69 22.61
CA VAL A 37 3.20 4.46 22.45
C VAL A 37 2.52 3.49 21.48
N VAL A 38 1.19 3.42 21.49
CA VAL A 38 0.42 2.60 20.53
C VAL A 38 0.54 3.18 19.12
N SER A 39 0.53 4.52 18.97
CA SER A 39 0.81 5.16 17.68
C SER A 39 2.24 4.90 17.19
N ALA A 40 3.24 4.98 18.06
CA ALA A 40 4.63 4.66 17.71
C ALA A 40 4.81 3.17 17.32
N LEU A 41 4.16 2.26 18.04
CA LEU A 41 4.14 0.83 17.72
C LEU A 41 3.36 0.53 16.44
N GLN A 42 2.28 1.28 16.17
CA GLN A 42 1.53 1.14 14.93
C GLN A 42 2.33 1.62 13.72
N SER A 43 3.12 2.69 13.87
CA SER A 43 4.08 3.11 12.83
C SER A 43 5.17 2.06 12.58
N LEU A 44 5.58 1.30 13.61
CA LEU A 44 6.52 0.18 13.45
C LEU A 44 5.85 -1.07 12.86
N ALA A 45 4.55 -1.29 13.10
CA ALA A 45 3.77 -2.38 12.53
C ALA A 45 3.24 -2.07 11.11
N TYR A 46 3.20 -0.79 10.73
CA TYR A 46 2.91 -0.29 9.37
C TYR A 46 4.14 -0.44 8.45
N GLU A 47 4.87 -1.55 8.54
CA GLU A 47 5.75 -1.96 7.46
C GLU A 47 4.90 -2.63 6.37
N GLY A 48 4.40 -1.82 5.42
CA GLY A 48 3.87 -2.29 4.14
C GLY A 48 2.36 -2.28 4.01
N THR A 49 1.71 -1.18 4.37
CA THR A 49 0.28 -1.08 4.10
C THR A 49 -0.03 -0.88 2.62
N PRO A 50 -1.19 -1.35 2.14
CA PRO A 50 -1.66 -1.14 0.78
C PRO A 50 -1.50 0.30 0.29
N ASP A 51 -1.67 1.24 1.21
CA ASP A 51 -1.56 2.67 1.01
C ASP A 51 -0.12 3.12 0.71
N GLU A 52 0.86 2.62 1.45
CA GLU A 52 2.28 2.94 1.20
C GLU A 52 2.77 2.31 -0.10
N ILE A 53 2.34 1.07 -0.39
CA ILE A 53 2.66 0.39 -1.65
C ILE A 53 2.07 1.19 -2.82
N ALA A 54 0.80 1.59 -2.72
CA ALA A 54 0.14 2.42 -3.72
C ALA A 54 0.79 3.81 -3.86
N GLN A 55 1.24 4.40 -2.75
CA GLN A 55 1.92 5.69 -2.76
C GLN A 55 3.29 5.61 -3.45
N ASN A 56 4.06 4.56 -3.18
CA ASN A 56 5.33 4.31 -3.84
C ASN A 56 5.14 4.10 -5.35
N PHE A 57 4.14 3.31 -5.74
CA PHE A 57 3.79 3.12 -7.16
C PHE A 57 3.33 4.42 -7.83
N LYS A 58 2.57 5.27 -7.13
CA LYS A 58 2.20 6.61 -7.62
C LYS A 58 3.42 7.47 -7.90
N GLU A 59 4.39 7.51 -6.98
CA GLU A 59 5.61 8.29 -7.14
C GLU A 59 6.45 7.79 -8.30
N GLN A 60 6.64 6.48 -8.42
CA GLN A 60 7.30 5.88 -9.57
C GLN A 60 6.59 6.27 -10.88
N GLY A 61 5.27 6.09 -10.95
CA GLY A 61 4.48 6.49 -12.12
C GLY A 61 4.65 7.97 -12.48
N ASN A 62 4.72 8.86 -11.50
CA ASN A 62 4.92 10.30 -11.72
C ASN A 62 6.30 10.59 -12.34
N GLU A 63 7.35 9.87 -11.94
CA GLU A 63 8.69 10.03 -12.52
C GLU A 63 8.71 9.59 -13.99
N TYR A 64 8.07 8.47 -14.33
CA TYR A 64 7.92 8.05 -15.73
C TYR A 64 7.04 9.02 -16.54
N PHE A 65 6.00 9.59 -15.92
CA PHE A 65 5.14 10.60 -16.54
C PHE A 65 5.94 11.85 -16.93
N LYS A 66 6.77 12.38 -16.01
CA LYS A 66 7.68 13.50 -16.31
C LYS A 66 8.68 13.16 -17.42
N GLY A 67 9.13 11.90 -17.48
CA GLY A 67 9.98 11.37 -18.54
C GLY A 67 9.27 11.16 -19.89
N LYS A 68 8.00 11.55 -20.05
CA LYS A 68 7.15 11.29 -21.22
C LYS A 68 7.00 9.80 -21.56
N ARG A 69 7.26 8.92 -20.60
CA ARG A 69 7.14 7.46 -20.71
C ARG A 69 5.78 7.02 -20.19
N TYR A 70 4.72 7.55 -20.79
CA TYR A 70 3.34 7.39 -20.31
C TYR A 70 2.85 5.94 -20.33
N ARG A 71 3.30 5.11 -21.29
CA ARG A 71 2.99 3.67 -21.33
C ARG A 71 3.48 2.92 -20.10
N GLU A 72 4.64 3.30 -19.59
CA GLU A 72 5.25 2.66 -18.43
C GLU A 72 4.65 3.22 -17.14
N ALA A 73 4.40 4.53 -17.08
CA ALA A 73 3.67 5.17 -15.99
C ALA A 73 2.30 4.51 -15.74
N LEU A 74 1.56 4.17 -16.81
CA LEU A 74 0.30 3.43 -16.71
C LEU A 74 0.42 2.10 -15.96
N GLY A 75 1.53 1.37 -16.17
CA GLY A 75 1.80 0.11 -15.49
C GLY A 75 1.96 0.31 -13.99
N PHE A 76 2.76 1.29 -13.59
CA PHE A 76 2.96 1.64 -12.18
C PHE A 76 1.66 2.11 -11.52
N TYR A 77 0.88 2.98 -12.16
CA TYR A 77 -0.41 3.38 -11.60
C TYR A 77 -1.41 2.21 -11.50
N ALA A 78 -1.38 1.27 -12.45
CA ALA A 78 -2.21 0.07 -12.36
C ALA A 78 -1.80 -0.83 -11.19
N GLN A 79 -0.50 -1.00 -10.95
CA GLN A 79 0.00 -1.74 -9.77
C GLN A 79 -0.38 -1.05 -8.46
N GLY A 80 -0.34 0.28 -8.42
CA GLY A 80 -0.81 1.04 -7.25
C GLY A 80 -2.30 0.88 -6.99
N ILE A 81 -3.13 0.74 -8.03
CA ILE A 81 -4.57 0.46 -7.88
C ILE A 81 -4.80 -0.99 -7.44
N ASP A 82 -4.02 -1.94 -7.98
CA ASP A 82 -4.11 -3.37 -7.64
C ASP A 82 -3.69 -3.67 -6.21
N ALA A 83 -2.81 -2.84 -5.64
CA ALA A 83 -2.47 -2.85 -4.22
C ALA A 83 -3.68 -2.59 -3.32
N LYS A 84 -4.80 -2.08 -3.86
CA LYS A 84 -6.05 -1.76 -3.15
C LYS A 84 -5.81 -0.85 -1.94
N PRO A 85 -5.32 0.38 -2.17
CA PRO A 85 -5.19 1.37 -1.10
C PRO A 85 -6.54 1.55 -0.39
N THR A 86 -6.47 1.63 0.93
CA THR A 86 -7.60 1.89 1.82
C THR A 86 -8.00 3.36 1.75
N ASP A 87 -7.02 4.23 1.47
CA ASP A 87 -7.20 5.67 1.33
C ASP A 87 -7.90 6.00 -0.01
N PRO A 88 -9.12 6.56 0.04
CA PRO A 88 -9.89 6.86 -1.16
C PRO A 88 -9.22 7.97 -1.99
N VAL A 89 -8.56 8.93 -1.34
CA VAL A 89 -7.90 10.06 -2.01
C VAL A 89 -6.72 9.56 -2.85
N LEU A 90 -5.94 8.62 -2.32
CA LEU A 90 -4.83 7.99 -3.02
C LEU A 90 -5.32 7.16 -4.21
N ARG A 91 -6.40 6.41 -4.03
CA ARG A 91 -7.03 5.64 -5.11
C ARG A 91 -7.53 6.55 -6.23
N GLU A 92 -8.20 7.65 -5.88
CA GLU A 92 -8.68 8.65 -6.83
C GLU A 92 -7.51 9.29 -7.59
N ALA A 93 -6.44 9.68 -6.89
CA ALA A 93 -5.24 10.24 -7.51
C ALA A 93 -4.60 9.28 -8.52
N LEU A 94 -4.50 7.99 -8.20
CA LEU A 94 -3.98 6.97 -9.12
C LEU A 94 -4.83 6.82 -10.38
N LEU A 95 -6.16 6.81 -10.23
CA LEU A 95 -7.08 6.73 -11.36
C LEU A 95 -7.00 7.97 -12.25
N CYS A 96 -6.94 9.16 -11.65
CA CYS A 96 -6.77 10.42 -12.36
C CYS A 96 -5.45 10.47 -13.13
N ASN A 97 -4.34 10.07 -12.50
CA ASN A 97 -3.03 10.05 -13.16
C ASN A 97 -2.98 9.03 -14.30
N ARG A 98 -3.64 7.88 -14.13
CA ARG A 98 -3.81 6.89 -15.20
C ARG A 98 -4.61 7.45 -16.38
N ALA A 99 -5.68 8.20 -16.12
CA ALA A 99 -6.46 8.86 -17.16
C ALA A 99 -5.63 9.92 -17.90
N ALA A 100 -4.86 10.74 -17.16
CA ALA A 100 -3.95 11.73 -17.75
C ALA A 100 -2.92 11.09 -18.68
N CYS A 101 -2.34 9.94 -18.31
CA CYS A 101 -1.42 9.21 -19.20
C CYS A 101 -2.06 8.80 -20.52
N ASN A 102 -3.32 8.34 -20.49
CA ASN A 102 -4.03 7.94 -21.70
C ASN A 102 -4.30 9.14 -22.62
N LEU A 103 -4.61 10.30 -22.04
CA LEU A 103 -4.79 11.54 -22.81
C LEU A 103 -3.48 11.92 -23.50
N GLU A 104 -2.37 11.98 -22.76
CA GLU A 104 -1.06 12.33 -23.31
C GLU A 104 -0.61 11.36 -24.40
N LEU A 105 -0.86 10.05 -24.25
CA LEU A 105 -0.57 9.05 -25.28
C LEU A 105 -1.37 9.27 -26.57
N SER A 106 -2.61 9.74 -26.46
CA SER A 106 -3.45 10.05 -27.62
C SER A 106 -2.97 11.29 -28.35
N GLU A 107 -2.49 12.30 -27.62
CA GLU A 107 -1.95 13.55 -28.20
C GLU A 107 -0.61 13.33 -28.94
N ILE A 108 0.21 12.38 -28.48
CA ILE A 108 1.51 12.08 -29.11
C ILE A 108 1.36 11.29 -30.41
N SER A 109 0.19 10.69 -30.67
CA SER A 109 -0.10 10.21 -32.02
C SER A 109 -0.09 11.42 -32.94
N PRO A 110 0.87 11.52 -33.89
CA PRO A 110 0.87 12.64 -34.81
C PRO A 110 -0.46 12.61 -35.55
N GLN A 111 -1.32 13.59 -35.25
CA GLN A 111 -2.47 13.86 -36.10
C GLN A 111 -1.88 14.14 -37.48
N PRO A 112 -2.24 13.38 -38.52
CA PRO A 112 -1.73 13.67 -39.85
C PRO A 112 -2.10 15.12 -40.15
N ASP A 113 -1.07 15.94 -40.40
CA ASP A 113 -1.25 17.34 -40.77
C ASP A 113 -2.33 17.41 -41.86
N PRO A 114 -3.41 18.20 -41.68
CA PRO A 114 -4.44 18.34 -42.71
C PRO A 114 -3.89 18.91 -44.02
N SER A 115 -2.63 19.38 -44.01
CA SER A 115 -1.83 19.85 -45.14
C SER A 115 -1.30 18.74 -46.05
N THR A 116 -1.28 17.47 -45.62
CA THR A 116 -0.76 16.34 -46.41
C THR A 116 -1.84 15.68 -47.30
N LEU A 117 -3.11 16.07 -47.12
CA LEU A 117 -4.21 15.77 -48.04
C LEU A 117 -4.32 16.91 -49.06
N ARG A 118 -3.41 16.94 -50.04
CA ARG A 118 -3.54 17.82 -51.21
C ARG A 118 -3.36 17.03 -52.50
#